data_AF-A0A958V6S7-F1
#
_entry.id   AF-A0A958V6S7-F1
#
_cell.length_a   1.000
_cell.length_b   1.000
_cell.length_c   1.000
_cell.angle_alpha   90.00
_cell.angle_beta   90.00
_cell.angle_gamma   90.00
#
_symmetry.space_group_name_H-M   'P 1'
#
loop_
_entity.id
_entity.type
_entity.pdbx_description
1 polymer ?
#
loop_
_entity_poly.entity_id
_entity_poly.type
_entity_poly.pdbx_seq_one_letter_code
_entity_poly.pdbx_strand_id
1 'polypeptide(L)'
;HLVNWWPFKCKGEPKAGSEYNFYFTPEYDWYGKVSECIPNGTFHVKMTRSDLDWDSTTFGFDMEEDKDGNTLLHFSHLNWPECNSHYRIASFCWAMLLKGLKDYLEKGVILPFEKRS
;
A
#
# COMPACT_ATOMS: atom_id res chain seq x y z
N HIS A 1 -4.38 -11.42 -3.24
CA HIS A 1 -3.95 -10.61 -4.40
C HIS A 1 -2.84 -9.61 -4.07
N LEU A 2 -2.79 -9.02 -2.86
CA LEU A 2 -1.79 -8.00 -2.49
C LEU A 2 -0.32 -8.44 -2.73
N VAL A 3 0.01 -9.70 -2.46
CA VAL A 3 1.34 -10.28 -2.69
C VAL A 3 1.80 -10.27 -4.17
N ASN A 4 0.87 -10.11 -5.11
CA ASN A 4 1.17 -10.11 -6.54
C ASN A 4 1.80 -8.79 -7.02
N TRP A 5 1.78 -7.74 -6.21
CA TRP A 5 2.35 -6.45 -6.60
C TRP A 5 3.07 -5.70 -5.47
N TRP A 6 2.84 -6.04 -4.19
CA TRP A 6 3.48 -5.34 -3.07
C TRP A 6 4.27 -6.27 -2.12
N PRO A 7 3.78 -6.72 -0.94
CA PRO A 7 4.62 -7.43 0.02
C PRO A 7 4.92 -8.86 -0.41
N PHE A 8 5.95 -9.48 0.20
CA PHE A 8 6.26 -10.89 -0.03
C PHE A 8 5.17 -11.79 0.58
N LYS A 9 4.75 -11.46 1.80
CA LYS A 9 3.62 -12.10 2.48
C LYS A 9 2.78 -11.04 3.18
N CYS A 10 1.48 -11.27 3.28
CA CYS A 10 0.60 -10.43 4.06
C CYS A 10 -0.46 -11.27 4.75
N LYS A 11 -0.86 -10.84 5.94
CA LYS A 11 -1.94 -11.46 6.71
C LYS A 11 -2.76 -10.38 7.39
N GLY A 12 -4.06 -10.40 7.23
CA GLY A 12 -4.95 -9.42 7.83
C GLY A 12 -6.37 -9.56 7.32
N GLU A 13 -7.28 -8.79 7.91
CA GLU A 13 -8.67 -8.72 7.49
C GLU A 13 -8.96 -7.32 6.94
N PRO A 14 -9.66 -7.19 5.79
CA PRO A 14 -10.09 -5.90 5.26
C PRO A 14 -11.29 -5.39 6.07
N LYS A 15 -11.03 -5.03 7.33
CA LYS A 15 -12.03 -4.58 8.30
C LYS A 15 -11.44 -3.49 9.17
N ALA A 16 -12.18 -2.39 9.31
CA ALA A 16 -11.76 -1.28 10.17
C ALA A 16 -11.50 -1.77 11.60
N GLY A 17 -10.37 -1.33 12.16
CA GLY A 17 -9.90 -1.73 13.48
C GLY A 17 -9.05 -3.01 13.52
N SER A 18 -9.02 -3.79 12.44
CA SER A 18 -8.21 -5.02 12.37
C SER A 18 -6.73 -4.70 12.13
N GLU A 19 -5.85 -5.59 12.60
CA GLU A 19 -4.42 -5.54 12.31
C GLU A 19 -4.14 -6.18 10.95
N TYR A 20 -3.17 -5.60 10.24
CA TYR A 20 -2.68 -6.04 8.96
C TYR A 20 -1.16 -6.13 8.99
N ASN A 21 -0.64 -7.29 8.64
CA ASN A 21 0.79 -7.56 8.55
C ASN A 21 1.27 -7.47 7.09
N PHE A 22 2.39 -6.77 6.89
CA PHE A 22 3.09 -6.61 5.64
C PHE A 22 4.53 -7.11 5.84
N TYR A 23 4.78 -8.34 5.40
CA TYR A 23 6.07 -8.99 5.55
C TYR A 23 6.86 -8.90 4.25
N PHE A 24 8.05 -8.30 4.33
CA PHE A 24 8.99 -8.20 3.21
C PHE A 24 10.19 -9.12 3.43
N THR A 25 10.81 -9.03 4.61
CA THR A 25 11.96 -9.81 5.09
C THR A 25 11.92 -9.87 6.61
N PRO A 26 12.75 -10.68 7.30
CA PRO A 26 12.80 -10.68 8.77
C PRO A 26 13.09 -9.30 9.38
N GLU A 27 13.88 -8.47 8.69
CA GLU A 27 14.23 -7.11 9.12
C GLU A 27 13.10 -6.10 8.86
N TYR A 28 12.22 -6.42 7.91
CA TYR A 28 11.10 -5.57 7.46
C TYR A 28 9.78 -6.33 7.62
N ASP A 29 9.45 -6.68 8.86
CA ASP A 29 8.18 -7.28 9.29
C ASP A 29 7.27 -6.21 9.88
N TRP A 30 6.45 -5.60 9.02
CA TRP A 30 5.68 -4.41 9.36
C TRP A 30 4.22 -4.73 9.70
N TYR A 31 3.65 -3.91 10.58
CA TYR A 31 2.27 -4.02 10.99
C TYR A 31 1.58 -2.65 10.92
N GLY A 32 0.32 -2.68 10.53
CA GLY A 32 -0.56 -1.54 10.57
C GLY A 32 -1.96 -1.93 11.00
N LYS A 33 -2.75 -0.94 11.39
CA LYS A 33 -4.15 -1.07 11.72
C LYS A 33 -5.00 -0.44 10.62
N VAL A 34 -5.98 -1.18 10.12
CA VAL A 34 -6.94 -0.67 9.15
C VAL A 34 -7.75 0.45 9.82
N SER A 35 -7.54 1.68 9.36
CA SER A 35 -8.25 2.86 9.89
C SER A 35 -9.61 3.03 9.23
N GLU A 36 -9.70 2.73 7.93
CA GLU A 36 -10.93 2.82 7.16
C GLU A 36 -11.00 1.70 6.13
N CYS A 37 -12.19 1.12 5.95
CA CYS A 37 -12.42 0.08 4.96
C CYS A 37 -13.88 0.09 4.52
N ILE A 38 -14.11 0.63 3.32
CA ILE A 38 -15.39 0.60 2.62
C ILE A 38 -15.18 -0.21 1.35
N PRO A 39 -15.82 -1.38 1.21
CA PRO A 39 -15.71 -2.19 0.00
C PRO A 39 -15.99 -1.36 -1.26
N ASN A 40 -15.12 -1.48 -2.26
CA ASN A 40 -15.18 -0.73 -3.53
C ASN A 40 -15.17 0.80 -3.39
N GLY A 41 -14.75 1.34 -2.24
CA GLY A 41 -14.70 2.77 -2.00
C GLY A 41 -13.34 3.21 -1.46
N THR A 42 -13.00 2.78 -0.25
CA THR A 42 -11.78 3.27 0.40
C THR A 42 -11.13 2.22 1.29
N PHE A 43 -9.81 2.25 1.35
CA PHE A 43 -9.02 1.39 2.22
C PHE A 43 -7.80 2.14 2.73
N HIS A 44 -7.75 2.39 4.03
CA HIS A 44 -6.66 3.11 4.69
C HIS A 44 -6.07 2.27 5.82
N VAL A 45 -4.76 2.33 5.94
CA VAL A 45 -4.00 1.62 6.96
C VAL A 45 -3.03 2.58 7.62
N LYS A 46 -3.15 2.69 8.94
CA LYS A 46 -2.21 3.41 9.78
C LYS A 46 -1.13 2.46 10.25
N MET A 47 0.14 2.79 10.05
CA MET A 47 1.24 1.98 10.57
C MET A 47 1.23 1.99 12.11
N THR A 48 1.60 0.86 12.70
CA THR A 48 1.68 0.69 14.16
C THR A 48 2.96 0.00 14.60
N ARG A 49 3.67 -0.64 13.67
CA ARG A 49 5.00 -1.18 13.87
C ARG A 49 5.73 -1.21 12.53
N SER A 50 6.59 -0.23 12.30
CA SER A 50 7.47 -0.17 11.12
C SER A 50 8.80 0.48 11.50
N ASP A 51 9.56 0.95 10.51
CA ASP A 51 10.69 1.82 10.80
C ASP A 51 10.22 3.17 11.41
N LEU A 52 11.18 3.92 11.98
CA LEU A 52 10.91 5.15 12.70
C LEU A 52 10.18 6.21 11.86
N ASP A 53 10.48 6.26 10.56
CA ASP A 53 9.90 7.24 9.64
C ASP A 53 8.48 6.86 9.22
N TRP A 54 8.17 5.56 9.12
CA TRP A 54 6.86 5.07 8.71
C TRP A 54 5.87 4.87 9.85
N ASP A 55 6.30 4.71 11.09
CA ASP A 55 5.44 4.26 12.20
C ASP A 55 4.25 5.21 12.47
N SER A 56 4.47 6.51 12.23
CA SER A 56 3.42 7.53 12.39
C SER A 56 2.57 7.75 11.13
N THR A 57 2.91 7.09 10.02
CA THR A 57 2.29 7.35 8.71
C THR A 57 1.01 6.55 8.49
N THR A 58 0.17 7.06 7.60
CA THR A 58 -1.04 6.37 7.12
C THR A 58 -0.99 6.34 5.60
N PHE A 59 -1.12 5.17 4.99
CA PHE A 59 -1.32 5.07 3.55
C PHE A 59 -2.76 4.69 3.24
N GLY A 60 -3.27 5.20 2.13
CA GLY A 60 -4.67 5.10 1.75
C GLY A 60 -4.85 4.90 0.25
N PHE A 61 -5.92 4.18 -0.07
CA PHE A 61 -6.40 3.95 -1.42
C PHE A 61 -7.88 4.31 -1.48
N ASP A 62 -8.21 5.30 -2.29
CA ASP A 62 -9.59 5.71 -2.56
C ASP A 62 -9.91 5.37 -4.01
N MET A 63 -11.07 4.78 -4.23
CA MET A 63 -11.53 4.31 -5.53
C MET A 63 -12.80 5.06 -5.91
N GLU A 64 -12.82 5.57 -7.13
CA GLU A 64 -14.01 6.15 -7.72
C GLU A 64 -14.20 5.63 -9.15
N GLU A 65 -15.45 5.61 -9.60
CA GLU A 65 -15.77 5.30 -10.98
C GLU A 65 -15.68 6.58 -11.82
N ASP A 66 -14.93 6.53 -12.92
CA ASP A 66 -14.87 7.63 -13.87
C ASP A 66 -16.09 7.64 -14.82
N LYS A 67 -16.17 8.66 -15.68
CA LYS A 67 -17.29 8.83 -16.61
C LYS A 67 -17.40 7.73 -17.68
N ASP A 68 -16.32 7.00 -17.90
CA ASP A 68 -16.20 5.95 -18.91
C ASP A 68 -16.37 4.55 -18.29
N GLY A 69 -16.66 4.46 -16.98
CA GLY A 69 -16.86 3.22 -16.23
C GLY A 69 -15.57 2.54 -15.77
N ASN A 70 -14.42 3.23 -15.83
CA ASN A 70 -13.17 2.72 -15.27
C ASN A 70 -13.04 3.06 -13.78
N THR A 71 -12.26 2.27 -13.04
CA THR A 71 -11.90 2.58 -11.66
C THR A 71 -10.68 3.51 -11.64
N LEU A 72 -10.85 4.72 -11.12
CA LEU A 72 -9.76 5.62 -10.76
C LEU A 72 -9.32 5.36 -9.32
N LEU A 73 -8.02 5.08 -9.15
CA LEU A 73 -7.41 4.80 -7.86
C LEU A 73 -6.56 5.99 -7.41
N HIS A 74 -6.98 6.64 -6.33
CA HIS A 74 -6.25 7.71 -5.66
C HIS A 74 -5.42 7.13 -4.53
N PHE A 75 -4.11 7.30 -4.61
CA PHE A 75 -3.19 6.89 -3.55
C PHE A 75 -2.80 8.09 -2.70
N SER A 76 -2.83 7.91 -1.38
CA SER A 76 -2.32 8.90 -0.42
C SER A 76 -1.36 8.26 0.56
N HIS A 77 -0.30 8.99 0.92
CA HIS A 77 0.59 8.63 2.02
C HIS A 77 0.77 9.85 2.93
N LEU A 78 0.04 9.82 4.03
CA LEU A 78 -0.21 10.93 4.94
C LEU A 78 0.59 10.76 6.24
N ASN A 79 0.63 11.83 7.03
CA ASN A 79 1.23 11.88 8.37
C ASN A 79 2.74 11.61 8.39
N TRP A 80 3.43 11.91 7.30
CA TRP A 80 4.89 11.99 7.31
C TRP A 80 5.34 13.14 8.22
N PRO A 81 6.25 12.89 9.17
CA PRO A 81 6.70 13.93 10.10
C PRO A 81 7.51 15.01 9.39
N GLU A 82 8.31 14.63 8.38
CA GLU A 82 9.17 15.53 7.63
C GLU A 82 9.29 15.10 6.16
N CYS A 83 9.54 16.06 5.26
CA CYS A 83 9.89 15.79 3.86
C CYS A 83 11.37 15.38 3.73
N ASN A 84 11.73 14.28 4.41
CA ASN A 84 13.09 13.78 4.48
C ASN A 84 13.45 12.89 3.27
N SER A 85 14.65 12.32 3.27
CA SER A 85 15.09 11.42 2.18
C SER A 85 14.23 10.15 2.11
N HIS A 86 13.74 9.64 3.24
CA HIS A 86 12.87 8.47 3.30
C HIS A 86 11.52 8.75 2.63
N TYR A 87 10.92 9.93 2.86
CA TYR A 87 9.71 10.36 2.16
C TYR A 87 9.88 10.36 0.65
N ARG A 88 11.01 10.91 0.14
CA ARG A 88 11.29 10.97 -1.30
C ARG A 88 11.47 9.59 -1.92
N ILE A 89 12.21 8.71 -1.24
CA ILE A 89 12.42 7.31 -1.68
C ILE A 89 11.08 6.58 -1.67
N ALA A 90 10.32 6.65 -0.57
CA ALA A 90 9.02 6.00 -0.45
C ALA A 90 8.04 6.46 -1.54
N SER A 91 7.97 7.76 -1.81
CA SER A 91 7.13 8.32 -2.88
C SER A 91 7.48 7.74 -4.26
N PHE A 92 8.77 7.61 -4.57
CA PHE A 92 9.22 6.98 -5.82
C PHE A 92 8.88 5.49 -5.87
N CYS A 93 9.13 4.75 -4.78
CA CYS A 93 8.81 3.33 -4.70
C CYS A 93 7.30 3.07 -4.87
N TRP A 94 6.44 3.91 -4.28
CA TRP A 94 4.99 3.80 -4.44
C TRP A 94 4.54 3.94 -5.90
N ALA A 95 5.11 4.88 -6.65
CA ALA A 95 4.78 5.04 -8.07
C ALA A 95 5.10 3.76 -8.87
N MET A 96 6.23 3.11 -8.58
CA MET A 96 6.62 1.85 -9.21
C MET A 96 5.68 0.70 -8.82
N LEU A 97 5.27 0.61 -7.56
CA LEU A 97 4.33 -0.40 -7.05
C LEU A 97 2.93 -0.24 -7.67
N LEU A 98 2.43 1.00 -7.75
CA LEU A 98 1.13 1.31 -8.37
C LEU A 98 1.13 0.98 -9.86
N LYS A 99 2.25 1.20 -10.56
CA LYS A 99 2.40 0.72 -11.94
C LYS A 99 2.32 -0.81 -12.01
N GLY A 100 2.98 -1.51 -11.09
CA GLY A 100 2.91 -2.97 -10.98
C GLY A 100 1.48 -3.49 -10.74
N LEU A 101 0.70 -2.79 -9.90
CA LEU A 101 -0.72 -3.08 -9.67
C LEU A 101 -1.53 -2.94 -10.97
N LYS A 102 -1.33 -1.84 -11.70
CA LYS A 102 -2.01 -1.60 -12.99
C LYS A 102 -1.68 -2.68 -14.02
N ASP A 103 -0.39 -2.99 -14.19
CA ASP A 103 0.07 -4.03 -15.14
C ASP A 103 -0.47 -5.42 -14.74
N TYR A 104 -0.57 -5.72 -13.45
CA TYR A 104 -1.17 -6.95 -12.96
C TYR A 104 -2.68 -7.04 -13.29
N LEU A 105 -3.44 -5.98 -13.02
CA LEU A 105 -4.89 -5.98 -13.24
C LEU A 105 -5.26 -5.95 -14.73
N GLU A 106 -4.57 -5.14 -15.54
CA GLU A 106 -4.93 -4.95 -16.95
C GLU A 106 -4.31 -5.99 -17.89
N LYS A 107 -3.13 -6.51 -17.56
CA LYS A 107 -2.33 -7.37 -18.47
C LYS A 107 -2.02 -8.74 -17.87
N GLY A 108 -2.33 -8.98 -16.60
CA GLY A 108 -1.97 -10.20 -15.89
C GLY A 108 -0.47 -10.33 -15.62
N VAL A 109 0.32 -9.27 -15.78
CA VAL A 109 1.78 -9.31 -15.60
C VAL A 109 2.14 -9.15 -14.13
N ILE A 110 2.78 -10.17 -13.55
CA ILE A 110 3.27 -10.14 -12.17
C ILE A 110 4.77 -9.91 -12.18
N LEU A 111 5.22 -8.77 -11.64
CA LEU A 111 6.64 -8.53 -11.38
C LEU A 111 7.08 -9.39 -10.19
N PRO A 112 8.13 -10.23 -10.33
CA PRO A 112 8.70 -10.97 -9.20
C PRO A 112 9.15 -10.02 -8.09
N PHE A 113 9.00 -10.43 -6.81
CA PHE A 113 9.32 -9.60 -5.65
C PHE A 113 10.74 -8.99 -5.72
N GLU A 114 11.73 -9.78 -6.14
CA GLU A 114 13.13 -9.36 -6.30
C GLU A 114 13.34 -8.26 -7.35
N LYS A 115 12.35 -8.03 -8.22
CA LYS A 115 12.41 -7.03 -9.31
C LYS A 115 11.50 -5.82 -9.06
N ARG A 116 11.00 -5.64 -7.82
CA ARG A 116 10.07 -4.55 -7.43
C ARG A 116 10.78 -3.30 -6.86
N SER A 117 12.08 -3.15 -7.09
CA SER A 117 12.91 -2.03 -6.62
C SER A 117 13.73 -1.43 -7.75
#